data_AF-A0A1W1UZK4-F1
#
_entry.id   AF-A0A1W1UZK4-F1
#
_cell.length_a   1.000
_cell.length_b   1.000
_cell.length_c   1.000
_cell.angle_alpha   90.00
_cell.angle_beta   90.00
_cell.angle_gamma   90.00
#
_symmetry.space_group_name_H-M   'P 1'
#
loop_
_entity.id
_entity.type
_entity.pdbx_description
1 polymer ?
#
loop_
_entity_poly.entity_id
_entity_poly.type
_entity_poly.pdbx_seq_one_letter_code
_entity_poly.pdbx_strand_id
1 'polypeptide(L)'
;MNLIIKFKPRCDERHWLIAREDGEYSQHAHLRTKQEALKVRNLIDRWVYPYNKNYKIAVQRLLTEEEFKSLDKKDRYFNRR
;
A
#
# COMPACT_ATOMS: atom_id res chain seq x y z
N MET A 1 11.29 -3.45 -4.75
CA MET A 1 11.16 -2.26 -3.89
C MET A 1 11.37 -2.67 -2.44
N ASN A 2 12.10 -1.87 -1.65
CA ASN A 2 12.23 -2.13 -0.21
C ASN A 2 11.27 -1.24 0.59
N LEU A 3 10.40 -1.85 1.39
CA LEU A 3 9.45 -1.16 2.27
C LEU A 3 9.78 -1.41 3.73
N ILE A 4 9.94 -0.34 4.49
CA ILE A 4 10.17 -0.41 5.94
C ILE A 4 8.87 -0.11 6.69
N ILE A 5 8.64 -0.83 7.78
CA ILE A 5 7.52 -0.56 8.70
C ILE A 5 8.09 -0.05 10.02
N LYS A 6 7.67 1.14 10.44
CA LYS A 6 8.12 1.81 11.67
C LYS A 6 6.93 2.11 12.56
N PHE A 7 7.11 1.92 13.86
CA PHE A 7 6.13 2.37 14.87
C PHE A 7 6.49 3.79 15.32
N LYS A 8 5.54 4.71 15.19
CA LYS A 8 5.64 6.13 15.56
C LYS A 8 4.59 6.46 16.63
N PRO A 9 4.93 6.37 17.92
CA PRO A 9 3.97 6.55 19.02
C PRO A 9 3.43 7.99 19.13
N ARG A 10 4.10 8.98 18.52
CA ARG A 10 3.66 10.39 18.51
C ARG A 10 2.63 10.72 17.41
N CYS A 11 2.16 9.72 16.65
CA CYS A 11 1.13 9.90 15.62
C CYS A 11 -0.21 9.35 16.13
N ASP A 12 -0.96 10.19 16.85
CA ASP A 12 -2.11 9.82 17.70
C ASP A 12 -3.08 8.80 17.10
N GLU A 13 -3.52 8.98 15.85
CA GLU A 13 -4.51 8.07 15.25
C GLU A 13 -3.88 6.95 14.40
N ARG A 14 -2.64 7.14 13.94
CA ARG A 14 -2.03 6.31 12.89
C ARG A 14 -0.53 6.08 13.14
N HIS A 15 -0.28 5.31 14.19
CA HIS A 15 1.05 5.03 14.70
C HIS A 15 1.94 4.18 13.79
N TRP A 16 1.38 3.45 12.83
CA TRP A 16 2.15 2.54 11.99
C TRP A 16 2.48 3.19 10.65
N LEU A 17 3.76 3.47 10.43
CA LEU A 17 4.27 4.03 9.18
C LEU A 17 4.81 2.89 8.30
N ILE A 18 4.36 2.84 7.05
CA ILE A 18 5.04 2.11 5.99
C ILE A 18 5.65 3.12 5.02
N ALA A 19 6.90 2.94 4.63
CA ALA A 19 7.63 3.85 3.75
C ALA A 19 8.52 3.07 2.80
N ARG A 20 8.74 3.64 1.60
CA ARG A 20 9.78 3.16 0.67
C ARG A 20 11.14 3.64 1.16
N GLU A 21 12.10 2.73 1.28
CA GLU A 21 13.44 3.05 1.80
C GLU A 21 14.29 3.79 0.77
N ASP A 22 14.19 3.35 -0.49
CA ASP A 22 14.87 3.88 -1.66
C ASP A 22 14.06 4.97 -2.39
N GLY A 23 12.95 5.41 -1.78
CA GLY A 23 11.97 6.30 -2.40
C GLY A 23 12.05 7.75 -1.94
N GLU A 24 11.18 8.58 -2.52
CA GLU A 24 10.98 9.93 -2.03
C GLU A 24 10.37 9.93 -0.63
N TYR A 25 10.64 10.97 0.16
CA TYR A 25 9.98 11.15 1.46
C TYR A 25 8.45 11.17 1.34
N SER A 26 7.90 11.57 0.20
CA SER A 26 6.46 11.54 -0.11
C SER A 26 5.89 10.10 -0.15
N GLN A 27 6.73 9.09 -0.40
CA GLN A 27 6.33 7.70 -0.57
C GLN A 27 6.18 6.96 0.76
N HIS A 28 5.20 7.39 1.55
CA HIS A 28 4.85 6.75 2.80
C HIS A 28 3.34 6.78 3.09
N ALA A 29 2.90 5.89 3.97
CA ALA A 29 1.53 5.84 4.45
C ALA A 29 1.48 5.55 5.96
N HIS A 30 0.61 6.30 6.63
CA HIS A 30 0.28 6.12 8.05
C HIS A 30 -0.98 5.26 8.19
N LEU A 31 -0.91 4.25 9.05
CA LEU A 31 -1.93 3.24 9.29
C LEU A 31 -2.21 3.11 10.79
N ARG A 32 -3.43 2.68 11.13
CA ARG A 32 -3.90 2.63 12.52
C ARG A 32 -3.29 1.45 13.25
N THR A 33 -3.18 0.30 12.58
CA THR A 33 -2.70 -0.94 13.19
C THR A 33 -1.51 -1.54 12.43
N LYS A 34 -0.70 -2.35 13.13
CA LYS A 34 0.39 -3.13 12.52
C LYS A 34 -0.11 -4.05 11.41
N GLN A 35 -1.27 -4.67 11.64
CA GLN A 35 -1.90 -5.59 10.70
C GLN A 35 -2.23 -4.92 9.37
N GLU A 36 -2.71 -3.67 9.40
CA GLU A 36 -2.92 -2.90 8.16
C GLU A 36 -1.61 -2.64 7.42
N ALA A 37 -0.53 -2.30 8.12
CA ALA A 37 0.78 -2.08 7.51
C ALA A 37 1.34 -3.34 6.85
N LEU A 38 1.23 -4.47 7.54
CA LEU A 38 1.59 -5.79 6.99
C LEU A 38 0.73 -6.16 5.78
N LYS A 39 -0.57 -5.83 5.80
CA LYS A 39 -1.48 -6.11 4.68
C LYS A 39 -1.14 -5.27 3.45
N VAL A 40 -0.82 -3.98 3.63
CA VAL A 40 -0.35 -3.12 2.54
C VAL A 40 0.98 -3.62 1.97
N ARG A 41 1.94 -3.99 2.82
CA ARG A 41 3.21 -4.63 2.42
C ARG A 41 2.94 -5.88 1.57
N ASN A 42 2.09 -6.78 2.05
CA ASN A 42 1.75 -8.03 1.35
C ASN A 42 1.06 -7.79 0.00
N LEU A 43 0.16 -6.81 -0.11
CA LEU A 43 -0.46 -6.44 -1.38
C LEU A 43 0.58 -6.02 -2.42
N ILE A 44 1.57 -5.24 -1.99
CA ILE A 44 2.65 -4.77 -2.85
C ILE A 44 3.64 -5.89 -3.18
N ASP A 45 4.05 -6.68 -2.20
CA ASP A 45 4.97 -7.82 -2.41
C ASP A 45 4.38 -8.84 -3.39
N ARG A 46 3.05 -9.00 -3.40
CA ARG A 46 2.33 -9.86 -4.34
C ARG A 46 1.91 -9.17 -5.64
N TRP A 47 2.21 -7.88 -5.78
CA TRP A 47 1.81 -7.05 -6.92
C TRP A 47 0.30 -7.01 -7.23
N VAL A 48 -0.54 -7.14 -6.20
CA VAL A 48 -2.01 -7.24 -6.35
C VAL A 48 -2.70 -5.89 -6.17
N TYR A 49 -3.69 -5.60 -7.02
CA TYR A 49 -4.48 -4.39 -6.92
C TYR A 49 -5.36 -4.34 -5.66
N PRO A 50 -5.28 -3.28 -4.83
CA PRO A 50 -6.13 -3.10 -3.65
C PRO A 50 -7.54 -2.62 -4.01
N TYR A 51 -8.57 -3.40 -3.67
CA TYR A 51 -9.98 -2.99 -3.84
C TYR A 51 -10.54 -2.20 -2.65
N ASN A 52 -9.95 -2.34 -1.45
CA ASN A 52 -10.34 -1.52 -0.30
C ASN A 52 -9.80 -0.09 -0.46
N LYS A 53 -10.68 0.92 -0.30
CA LYS A 53 -10.34 2.34 -0.50
C LYS A 53 -9.12 2.80 0.32
N ASN A 54 -9.02 2.39 1.58
CA ASN A 54 -7.92 2.82 2.46
C ASN A 54 -6.59 2.22 2.02
N TYR A 55 -6.56 0.93 1.67
CA TYR A 55 -5.36 0.28 1.16
C TYR A 55 -4.99 0.80 -0.23
N LYS A 56 -5.98 1.14 -1.07
CA LYS A 56 -5.73 1.76 -2.37
C LYS A 56 -4.95 3.07 -2.23
N ILE A 57 -5.38 3.95 -1.34
CA ILE A 57 -4.68 5.21 -1.08
C ILE A 57 -3.27 4.94 -0.54
N ALA A 58 -3.11 4.00 0.39
CA ALA A 58 -1.80 3.67 0.95
C ALA A 58 -0.83 3.12 -0.10
N VAL A 59 -1.28 2.16 -0.92
CA VAL A 59 -0.48 1.58 -2.01
C VAL A 59 -0.15 2.62 -3.06
N GLN A 60 -1.10 3.48 -3.45
CA GLN A 60 -0.87 4.54 -4.43
C GLN A 60 0.15 5.58 -3.95
N ARG A 61 0.28 5.82 -2.64
CA ARG A 61 1.32 6.70 -2.10
C ARG A 61 2.70 6.05 -2.14
N LEU A 62 2.79 4.72 -1.98
CA LEU A 62 4.06 4.00 -1.91
C LEU A 62 4.67 3.72 -3.28
N LEU A 63 3.82 3.55 -4.30
CA LEU A 63 4.20 3.23 -5.66
C LEU A 63 4.29 4.49 -6.53
N THR A 64 5.05 4.42 -7.62
CA THR A 64 4.93 5.40 -8.70
C THR A 64 3.59 5.22 -9.44
N GLU A 65 3.22 6.19 -10.28
CA GLU A 65 2.00 6.09 -11.06
C GLU A 65 2.03 4.89 -12.03
N GLU A 66 3.20 4.61 -12.62
CA GLU A 66 3.45 3.49 -13.53
C GLU A 66 3.34 2.15 -12.79
N GLU A 67 4.02 2.02 -11.64
CA GLU A 67 3.95 0.83 -10.79
C GLU A 67 2.49 0.56 -10.38
N PHE A 68 1.77 1.59 -9.92
CA PHE A 68 0.38 1.44 -9.50
C PHE A 68 -0.56 1.02 -10.62
N LYS A 69 -0.36 1.54 -11.84
CA LYS A 69 -1.14 1.15 -13.03
C LYS A 69 -0.87 -0.30 -13.45
N SER A 70 0.34 -0.80 -13.18
CA SER A 70 0.80 -2.16 -13.52
C SER A 70 0.33 -3.25 -12.55
N LEU A 71 -0.29 -2.91 -11.41
CA LEU A 71 -0.76 -3.88 -10.44
C LEU A 71 -1.81 -4.84 -11.03
N ASP A 72 -1.75 -6.10 -10.59
CA ASP A 72 -2.65 -7.17 -11.04
C ASP A 72 -4.08 -6.88 -10.59
N LYS A 73 -4.88 -6.40 -11.53
CA LYS A 73 -6.32 -6.22 -11.36
C LYS A 73 -6.98 -7.55 -11.71
N LYS A 74 -7.74 -8.13 -10.77
CA LYS A 74 -8.67 -9.20 -11.16
C LYS A 74 -9.63 -8.65 -12.20
N ASP A 75 -9.77 -9.38 -13.30
CA ASP A 75 -10.80 -9.13 -14.29
C ASP A 75 -12.16 -9.11 -13.61
N ARG A 76 -12.92 -8.05 -13.85
CA ARG A 76 -14.32 -7.99 -13.43
C ARG A 76 -15.11 -8.86 -14.38
N TYR A 77 -15.57 -10.01 -13.89
CA TYR A 77 -16.58 -10.90 -14.46
C TYR A 77 -16.85 -10.71 -15.96
N PHE A 78 -16.22 -11.54 -16.81
CA PHE A 78 -16.62 -11.64 -18.21
C PHE A 78 -17.95 -12.39 -18.28
N ASN A 79 -19.01 -11.70 -18.68
CA ASN A 79 -20.25 -12.36 -19.06
C ASN A 79 -19.95 -13.14 -20.36
N ARG A 80 -19.76 -14.46 -20.28
CA ARG A 80 -19.68 -15.33 -21.47
C ARG A 80 -21.04 -15.25 -22.17
N ARG A 81 -21.05 -14.65 -23.34
CA ARG A 81 -22.17 -14.73 -24.30
C ARG A 81 -22.18 -16.09 -24.97
#